data_AF-A0A895YE56-F1
#
_entry.id   AF-A0A895YE56-F1
#
_cell.length_a   1.000
_cell.length_b   1.000
_cell.length_c   1.000
_cell.angle_alpha   90.00
_cell.angle_beta   90.00
_cell.angle_gamma   90.00
#
_symmetry.space_group_name_H-M   'P 1'
#
loop_
_entity.id
_entity.type
_entity.pdbx_description
1 polymer ?
#
loop_
_entity_poly.entity_id
_entity_poly.type
_entity_poly.pdbx_seq_one_letter_code
_entity_poly.pdbx_strand_id
1 'polypeptide(L)'
;MASLTLNVDEGLLRRARIRALQQGTSVNQLVRQWLEHYLDEDADRQIGESLVETFNQAAANSGPAPWRWSREELYEERLGEHGR
;
A
#
# COMPACT_ATOMS: atom_id res chain seq x y z
N MET A 1 -24.28 6.94 -3.94
CA MET A 1 -24.39 5.78 -3.02
C MET A 1 -24.94 4.61 -3.82
N ALA A 2 -24.40 3.41 -3.62
CA ALA A 2 -24.89 2.18 -4.27
C ALA A 2 -25.36 1.19 -3.19
N SER A 3 -26.33 0.34 -3.51
CA SER A 3 -26.82 -0.73 -2.63
C SER A 3 -26.28 -2.09 -3.08
N LEU A 4 -25.92 -2.93 -2.10
CA LEU A 4 -25.48 -4.30 -2.32
C LEU A 4 -26.47 -5.25 -1.63
N THR A 5 -27.00 -6.22 -2.36
CA THR A 5 -27.86 -7.28 -1.81
C THR A 5 -27.10 -8.59 -1.82
N LEU A 6 -26.95 -9.22 -0.65
CA LEU A 6 -26.26 -10.49 -0.47
C LEU A 6 -27.22 -11.52 0.12
N ASN A 7 -27.28 -12.71 -0.48
CA ASN A 7 -27.97 -13.85 0.11
C ASN A 7 -26.97 -14.59 1.00
N VAL A 8 -27.25 -14.63 2.31
CA VAL A 8 -26.43 -15.30 3.32
C VAL A 8 -27.31 -16.10 4.25
N ASP A 9 -26.74 -17.11 4.90
CA ASP A 9 -27.44 -17.87 5.93
C ASP A 9 -27.99 -16.95 7.03
N GLU A 10 -29.26 -17.15 7.41
CA GLU A 10 -29.95 -16.28 8.36
C GLU A 10 -29.31 -16.34 9.75
N GLY A 11 -28.90 -17.54 10.18
CA GLY A 11 -28.23 -17.76 11.47
C GLY A 11 -26.88 -17.03 11.52
N LEU A 12 -26.13 -17.08 10.43
CA LEU A 12 -24.87 -16.36 10.28
C LEU A 12 -25.09 -14.84 10.35
N LEU A 13 -26.05 -14.30 9.58
CA LEU A 13 -26.33 -12.86 9.56
C LEU A 13 -26.77 -12.35 10.94
N ARG A 14 -27.60 -13.13 11.65
CA ARG A 14 -28.05 -12.79 13.00
C ARG A 14 -26.88 -12.71 13.97
N ARG A 15 -25.97 -13.70 13.97
CA ARG A 15 -24.78 -13.69 14.83
C ARG A 15 -23.85 -12.52 14.50
N ALA A 16 -23.64 -12.24 13.22
CA ALA A 16 -22.83 -11.11 12.77
C ALA A 16 -23.40 -9.77 13.25
N ARG A 17 -24.73 -9.58 13.17
CA ARG A 17 -25.40 -8.37 13.68
C ARG A 17 -25.24 -8.20 15.19
N ILE A 18 -25.43 -9.27 15.97
CA ILE A 18 -25.25 -9.22 17.43
C ILE A 18 -23.82 -8.80 17.77
N ARG A 19 -22.82 -9.42 17.12
CA ARG A 19 -21.41 -9.09 17.35
C ARG A 19 -21.08 -7.65 16.93
N ALA A 20 -21.58 -7.20 15.78
CA ALA A 20 -21.36 -5.84 15.31
C ALA A 20 -21.93 -4.81 16.30
N LEU A 21 -23.13 -5.05 16.83
CA LEU A 21 -23.73 -4.19 17.85
C LEU A 21 -22.91 -4.15 19.14
N GLN A 22 -22.39 -5.30 19.61
CA GLN A 22 -21.50 -5.36 20.77
C GLN A 22 -20.21 -4.54 20.56
N GLN A 23 -19.75 -4.43 19.31
CA GLN A 23 -18.57 -3.65 18.92
C GLN A 23 -18.90 -2.19 18.58
N GLY A 24 -20.16 -1.75 18.74
CA GLY A 24 -20.58 -0.38 18.40
C GLY A 24 -20.56 -0.10 16.89
N THR A 25 -20.64 -1.13 16.05
CA THR A 25 -20.63 -1.04 14.58
C THR A 25 -21.85 -1.71 13.96
N SER A 26 -21.90 -1.78 12.62
CA SER A 26 -22.92 -2.48 11.87
C SER A 26 -22.31 -3.40 10.83
N VAL A 27 -23.05 -4.43 10.42
CA VAL A 27 -22.61 -5.34 9.34
C VAL A 27 -22.33 -4.57 8.05
N ASN A 28 -23.11 -3.53 7.75
CA ASN A 28 -22.89 -2.70 6.55
C ASN A 28 -21.57 -1.91 6.62
N GLN A 29 -21.20 -1.40 7.80
CA GLN A 29 -19.90 -0.75 8.02
C GLN A 29 -18.75 -1.75 7.86
N LEU A 30 -18.89 -2.94 8.43
CA LEU A 30 -17.88 -4.00 8.30
C LEU A 30 -17.68 -4.44 6.85
N VAL A 31 -18.76 -4.63 6.09
CA VAL A 31 -18.68 -4.97 4.66
C VAL A 31 -18.02 -3.84 3.86
N ARG A 32 -18.32 -2.59 4.17
CA ARG A 32 -17.66 -1.44 3.51
C ARG A 32 -16.16 -1.44 3.77
N GLN A 33 -15.75 -1.53 5.04
CA GLN A 33 -14.34 -1.55 5.43
C GLN A 33 -13.60 -2.72 4.81
N TRP A 34 -14.25 -3.89 4.74
CA TRP A 34 -13.68 -5.05 4.08
C TRP A 34 -13.49 -4.82 2.58
N LEU A 35 -14.46 -4.21 1.89
CA LEU A 35 -14.34 -3.90 0.47
C LEU A 35 -13.27 -2.83 0.19
N GLU A 36 -13.13 -1.82 1.06
CA GLU A 36 -12.05 -0.83 0.98
C GLU A 36 -10.69 -1.53 1.11
N HIS A 37 -10.52 -2.34 2.15
CA HIS A 37 -9.28 -3.10 2.36
C HIS A 37 -8.98 -4.09 1.23
N TYR A 38 -10.00 -4.80 0.72
CA TYR A 38 -9.86 -5.74 -0.38
C TYR A 38 -9.34 -5.05 -1.66
N LEU A 39 -9.74 -3.80 -1.90
CA LEU A 39 -9.21 -3.00 -3.02
C LEU A 39 -7.80 -2.46 -2.72
N ASP A 40 -7.50 -2.15 -1.47
CA ASP A 40 -6.18 -1.70 -1.05
C ASP A 40 -5.13 -2.82 -1.13
N GLU A 41 -5.48 -4.09 -0.84
CA GLU A 41 -4.55 -5.22 -0.99
C GLU A 41 -4.08 -5.40 -2.45
N ASP A 42 -4.94 -5.12 -3.43
CA ASP A 42 -4.56 -5.11 -4.85
C ASP A 42 -3.64 -3.93 -5.18
N ALA A 43 -3.84 -2.76 -4.56
CA ALA A 43 -2.98 -1.60 -4.73
C ALA A 43 -1.60 -1.80 -4.07
N ASP A 44 -1.56 -2.33 -2.85
CA ASP A 44 -0.33 -2.63 -2.11
C ASP A 44 0.48 -3.74 -2.81
N ARG A 45 -0.20 -4.76 -3.38
CA ARG A 45 0.45 -5.78 -4.20
C ARG A 45 1.04 -5.18 -5.48
N GLN A 46 0.31 -4.29 -6.17
CA GLN A 46 0.82 -3.59 -7.35
C GLN A 46 1.98 -2.63 -7.03
N ILE A 47 1.94 -1.95 -5.89
CA ILE A 47 3.05 -1.10 -5.42
C ILE A 47 4.27 -1.98 -5.10
N GLY A 48 4.08 -3.11 -4.42
CA GLY A 48 5.15 -4.07 -4.17
C GLY A 48 5.77 -4.60 -5.47
N GLU A 49 4.95 -4.99 -6.43
CA GLU A 49 5.41 -5.49 -7.74
C GLU A 49 6.15 -4.41 -8.55
N SER A 50 5.62 -3.19 -8.61
CA SER A 50 6.25 -2.06 -9.30
C SER A 50 7.55 -1.60 -8.63
N LEU A 51 7.64 -1.67 -7.29
CA LEU A 51 8.89 -1.41 -6.57
C LEU A 51 9.95 -2.47 -6.87
N VAL A 52 9.57 -3.74 -6.88
CA VAL A 52 10.49 -4.84 -7.25
C VAL A 52 10.94 -4.71 -8.71
N GLU A 53 10.03 -4.37 -9.62
CA GLU A 53 10.36 -4.10 -11.02
C GLU A 53 11.33 -2.91 -11.16
N THR A 54 11.04 -1.81 -10.48
CA THR A 54 11.89 -0.61 -10.46
C THR A 54 13.28 -0.93 -9.89
N PHE A 55 13.35 -1.71 -8.81
CA PHE A 55 14.62 -2.13 -8.21
C PHE A 55 15.44 -3.01 -9.17
N ASN A 56 14.80 -3.97 -9.85
CA ASN A 56 15.47 -4.82 -10.83
C ASN A 56 15.99 -4.02 -12.03
N GLN A 57 15.25 -3.00 -12.48
CA GLN A 57 15.70 -2.08 -13.53
C GLN A 57 16.84 -1.17 -13.04
N ALA A 58 16.79 -0.69 -11.79
CA ALA A 58 17.84 0.15 -11.21
C ALA A 58 19.15 -0.61 -10.97
N ALA A 59 19.07 -1.88 -10.55
CA ALA A 59 20.24 -2.75 -10.39
C ALA A 59 20.97 -2.98 -11.72
N ALA A 60 20.26 -2.97 -12.86
CA ALA A 60 20.85 -3.07 -14.19
C ALA A 60 21.60 -1.79 -14.64
N ASN A 61 21.38 -0.65 -13.98
CA ASN A 61 22.00 0.64 -14.29
C ASN A 61 23.21 0.97 -13.39
N SER A 62 23.52 0.12 -12.42
CA SER A 62 24.81 0.18 -11.72
C SER A 62 25.86 -0.42 -12.65
N GLY A 63 26.59 0.43 -13.37
CA GLY A 63 27.58 0.00 -14.37
C GLY A 63 28.61 -1.01 -13.83
N PRO A 64 29.49 -1.56 -14.70
CA PRO A 64 30.33 -2.74 -14.42
C PRO A 64 31.38 -2.58 -13.30
N ALA A 65 31.45 -1.42 -12.64
CA ALA A 65 32.37 -1.16 -11.53
C ALA A 65 31.57 -0.80 -10.27
N PRO A 66 32.05 -1.15 -9.06
CA PRO A 66 31.43 -0.73 -7.81
C PRO A 66 31.58 0.78 -7.66
N TRP A 67 30.67 1.55 -8.27
CA TRP A 67 30.59 2.98 -8.06
C TRP A 67 30.18 3.23 -6.61
N ARG A 68 31.16 3.61 -5.78
CA ARG A 68 30.94 4.02 -4.40
C ARG A 68 30.85 5.52 -4.37
N TRP A 69 29.66 6.06 -4.12
CA TRP A 69 29.52 7.47 -3.76
C TRP A 69 30.40 7.76 -2.56
N SER A 70 31.37 8.67 -2.70
CA SER A 70 31.99 9.27 -1.53
C SER A 70 31.04 10.33 -0.96
N ARG A 71 31.09 10.53 0.36
CA ARG A 71 30.28 11.58 0.99
C ARG A 71 30.69 12.93 0.41
N GLU A 72 31.97 13.10 0.13
CA GLU A 72 32.58 14.33 -0.35
C GLU A 72 32.03 14.74 -1.74
N GLU A 73 31.90 13.80 -2.69
CA GLU A 73 31.32 14.05 -4.03
C GLU A 73 29.85 14.49 -3.98
N LEU A 74 29.06 13.89 -3.08
CA LEU A 74 27.64 14.24 -2.88
C LEU A 74 27.44 15.66 -2.32
N TYR A 75 28.45 16.19 -1.61
CA TYR A 75 28.41 17.53 -1.04
C TYR A 75 29.07 18.58 -1.95
N GLU A 76 30.01 18.21 -2.83
CA GLU A 76 30.58 19.12 -3.83
C GLU A 76 29.52 19.71 -4.76
N GLU A 77 28.57 18.88 -5.24
CA GLU A 77 27.44 19.34 -6.06
C GLU A 77 26.54 20.35 -5.34
N ARG A 78 26.41 20.27 -4.01
CA ARG A 78 25.52 21.16 -3.23
C ARG A 78 26.24 22.39 -2.64
N LEU A 79 27.56 22.35 -2.46
CA LEU A 79 28.36 23.47 -1.93
C LEU A 79 28.90 24.40 -3.03
N GLY A 80 28.96 23.94 -4.28
CA GLY A 80 29.37 24.78 -5.43
C GLY A 80 28.43 25.94 -5.75
N GLU A 81 27.15 25.87 -5.37
CA GLU A 81 26.16 26.92 -5.67
C GLU A 81 26.12 28.09 -4.67
N HIS A 82 26.83 28.04 -3.54
CA HIS A 82 26.85 29.13 -2.55
C HIS A 82 28.25 29.68 -2.24
N GLY A 83 29.21 29.46 -3.14
CA GLY A 83 30.57 29.98 -3.04
C GLY A 83 30.99 30.81 -4.25
N ARG A 84 30.29 31.91 -4.57
CA ARG A 84 30.83 33.20 -5.05
C ARG A 84 29.74 34.25 -5.22
#